data_AF-A0A7W0NNJ6-F1
#
_entry.id   AF-A0A7W0NNJ6-F1
#
_cell.length_a   1.000
_cell.length_b   1.000
_cell.length_c   1.000
_cell.angle_alpha   90.00
_cell.angle_beta   90.00
_cell.angle_gamma   90.00
#
_symmetry.space_group_name_H-M   'P 1'
#
loop_
_entity.id
_entity.type
_entity.pdbx_description
1 polymer ?
#
loop_
_entity_poly.entity_id
_entity_poly.type
_entity_poly.pdbx_seq_one_letter_code
_entity_poly.pdbx_strand_id
1 'polypeptide(L)'
;YRKLIDRLTAAALAPPLAGPADLPCAEVLPPLAKKTWKRLRKEVKATPVTAPAEDLHGVRIHVKRVRYAAEAVGPSLRVKKARAARRFAQRAADLQDVLGANQDTVVARRAIVQAAGQPPGDDTFGVAATRLFERQQDLAIDLRYRYPKVWAKLNRPKHTKWMRV
;
A
#
# COMPACT_ATOMS: atom_id res chain seq x y z
N TYR A 1 18.39 7.27 -19.91
CA TYR A 1 17.69 8.13 -18.92
C TYR A 1 17.11 9.41 -19.54
N ARG A 2 17.89 10.26 -20.22
CA ARG A 2 17.43 11.52 -20.84
C ARG A 2 16.14 11.42 -21.69
N LYS A 3 16.10 10.47 -22.63
CA LYS A 3 14.90 10.20 -23.46
C LYS A 3 13.62 9.92 -22.65
N LEU A 4 13.72 9.32 -21.46
CA LEU A 4 12.57 9.07 -20.59
C LEU A 4 12.07 10.39 -19.98
N ILE A 5 12.99 11.24 -19.52
CA ILE A 5 12.64 12.56 -18.98
C ILE A 5 11.99 13.42 -20.06
N ASP A 6 12.56 13.47 -21.26
CA ASP A 6 11.98 14.26 -22.36
C ASP A 6 10.54 13.85 -22.66
N ARG A 7 10.26 12.53 -22.67
CA ARG A 7 8.90 11.99 -22.85
C ARG A 7 7.96 12.33 -21.70
N LEU A 8 8.44 12.29 -20.45
CA LEU A 8 7.63 12.65 -19.28
C LEU A 8 7.31 14.15 -19.26
N THR A 9 8.28 15.00 -19.59
CA THR A 9 8.08 16.45 -19.72
C THR A 9 7.07 16.77 -20.82
N ALA A 10 7.21 16.16 -22.00
CA ALA A 10 6.26 16.33 -23.09
C ALA A 10 4.83 15.90 -22.68
N ALA A 11 4.70 14.74 -22.02
CA ALA A 11 3.40 14.26 -21.55
C ALA A 11 2.81 15.10 -20.39
N ALA A 12 3.63 15.76 -19.59
CA ALA A 12 3.14 16.68 -18.56
C ALA A 12 2.59 17.98 -19.15
N LEU A 13 3.19 18.47 -20.24
CA LEU A 13 2.76 19.68 -20.95
C LEU A 13 1.56 19.43 -21.87
N ALA A 14 1.57 18.31 -22.58
CA ALA A 14 0.52 17.90 -23.52
C ALA A 14 0.14 16.43 -23.23
N PRO A 15 -0.64 16.19 -22.17
CA PRO A 15 -1.00 14.82 -21.79
C PRO A 15 -1.83 14.16 -22.89
N PRO A 16 -1.49 12.93 -23.31
CA PRO A 16 -2.32 12.17 -24.23
C PRO A 16 -3.59 11.72 -23.47
N LEU A 17 -4.63 12.53 -23.56
CA LEU A 17 -5.90 12.31 -22.87
C LEU A 17 -6.73 11.24 -23.59
N ALA A 18 -7.40 10.40 -22.80
CA ALA A 18 -8.40 9.47 -23.33
C ALA A 18 -9.73 10.21 -23.54
N GLY A 19 -10.59 9.74 -24.45
CA GLY A 19 -11.86 10.40 -24.79
C GLY A 19 -12.73 10.85 -23.61
N PRO A 20 -12.86 10.09 -22.50
CA PRO A 20 -13.62 10.56 -21.33
C PRO A 20 -13.01 11.72 -20.54
N ALA A 21 -11.84 12.23 -20.92
CA ALA A 21 -11.14 13.27 -20.16
C ALA A 21 -11.87 14.63 -20.17
N ASP A 22 -12.70 14.89 -21.18
CA ASP A 22 -13.50 16.12 -21.28
C ASP A 22 -14.79 16.06 -20.44
N LEU A 23 -15.12 14.89 -19.88
CA LEU A 23 -16.30 14.72 -19.05
C LEU A 23 -16.06 15.19 -17.61
N PRO A 24 -17.14 15.54 -16.87
CA PRO A 24 -17.00 16.00 -15.48
C PRO A 24 -16.26 15.00 -14.59
N CYS A 25 -15.25 15.50 -13.86
CA CYS A 25 -14.48 14.70 -12.89
C CYS A 25 -15.37 13.91 -11.91
N ALA A 26 -16.48 14.51 -11.48
CA ALA A 26 -17.42 13.90 -10.55
C ALA A 26 -18.12 12.64 -11.08
N GLU A 27 -18.19 12.48 -12.41
CA GLU A 27 -18.81 11.34 -13.09
C GLU A 27 -17.77 10.26 -13.43
N VAL A 28 -16.60 10.67 -13.92
CA VAL A 28 -15.58 9.73 -14.44
C VAL A 28 -14.64 9.21 -13.35
N LEU A 29 -14.16 10.07 -12.45
CA LEU A 29 -13.09 9.70 -11.52
C LEU A 29 -13.52 8.73 -10.40
N PRO A 30 -14.70 8.85 -9.75
CA PRO A 30 -15.11 7.92 -8.70
C PRO A 30 -15.22 6.46 -9.20
N PRO A 31 -15.80 6.16 -10.38
CA PRO A 31 -15.74 4.82 -10.97
C PRO A 31 -14.32 4.29 -11.22
N LEU A 32 -13.37 5.13 -11.62
CA LEU A 32 -11.97 4.71 -11.79
C LEU A 32 -11.33 4.32 -10.45
N ALA A 33 -11.53 5.13 -9.40
CA ALA A 33 -11.09 4.77 -8.04
C ALA A 33 -11.79 3.50 -7.53
N LYS A 34 -13.07 3.28 -7.89
CA LYS A 34 -13.79 2.04 -7.55
C LYS A 34 -13.15 0.81 -8.19
N LYS A 35 -12.59 0.91 -9.40
CA LYS A 35 -11.88 -0.21 -10.07
C LYS A 35 -10.64 -0.61 -9.28
N THR A 36 -9.82 0.35 -8.82
CA THR A 36 -8.64 0.05 -8.00
C THR A 36 -9.04 -0.57 -6.65
N TRP A 37 -10.11 -0.08 -6.03
CA TRP A 37 -10.67 -0.65 -4.80
C TRP A 37 -11.13 -2.11 -4.97
N LYS A 38 -11.85 -2.43 -6.06
CA LYS A 38 -12.26 -3.81 -6.37
C LYS A 38 -11.06 -4.75 -6.51
N ARG A 39 -9.98 -4.28 -7.15
CA ARG A 39 -8.72 -5.05 -7.29
C ARG A 39 -8.11 -5.34 -5.93
N LEU A 40 -7.99 -4.33 -5.05
CA LEU A 40 -7.50 -4.54 -3.69
C LEU A 40 -8.36 -5.55 -2.91
N ARG A 41 -9.69 -5.43 -2.99
CA ARG A 41 -10.59 -6.40 -2.32
C ARG A 41 -10.40 -7.83 -2.82
N LYS A 42 -10.17 -8.01 -4.12
CA LYS A 42 -9.89 -9.32 -4.70
C LYS A 42 -8.56 -9.87 -4.19
N GLU A 43 -7.53 -9.05 -4.17
CA GLU A 43 -6.21 -9.41 -3.67
C GLU A 43 -6.25 -9.83 -2.20
N VAL A 44 -6.83 -9.00 -1.34
CA VAL A 44 -6.98 -9.31 0.10
C VAL A 44 -7.79 -10.60 0.32
N LYS A 45 -8.78 -10.90 -0.53
CA LYS A 45 -9.54 -12.16 -0.45
C LYS A 45 -8.68 -13.36 -0.86
N ALA A 46 -7.76 -13.19 -1.81
CA ALA A 46 -6.88 -14.24 -2.29
C ALA A 46 -5.67 -14.47 -1.37
N THR A 47 -5.30 -13.49 -0.53
CA THR A 47 -4.14 -13.55 0.37
C THR A 47 -4.55 -13.77 1.82
N PRO A 48 -4.57 -15.02 2.32
CA PRO A 48 -4.82 -15.29 3.74
C PRO A 48 -3.69 -14.73 4.62
N VAL A 49 -3.95 -14.60 5.92
CA VAL A 49 -2.96 -14.08 6.90
C VAL A 49 -1.72 -14.97 7.01
N THR A 50 -1.90 -16.26 6.73
CA THR A 50 -0.86 -17.29 6.71
C THR A 50 -0.07 -17.32 5.41
N ALA A 51 -0.42 -16.49 4.41
CA ALA A 51 0.26 -16.47 3.12
C ALA A 51 1.76 -16.12 3.26
N PRO A 52 2.61 -16.55 2.32
CA PRO A 52 3.99 -16.08 2.21
C PRO A 52 4.11 -14.55 2.24
N ALA A 53 5.28 -14.05 2.64
CA ALA A 53 5.50 -12.61 2.76
C ALA A 53 5.39 -11.88 1.41
N GLU A 54 5.72 -12.57 0.33
CA GLU A 54 5.65 -12.13 -1.06
C GLU A 54 4.21 -11.79 -1.46
N ASP A 55 3.23 -12.59 -1.04
CA ASP A 55 1.82 -12.36 -1.35
C ASP A 55 1.29 -11.12 -0.61
N LEU A 56 1.73 -10.91 0.64
CA LEU A 56 1.41 -9.68 1.40
C LEU A 56 2.03 -8.43 0.77
N HIS A 57 3.18 -8.57 0.08
CA HIS A 57 3.76 -7.48 -0.69
C HIS A 57 2.86 -7.08 -1.89
N GLY A 58 2.25 -8.05 -2.56
CA GLY A 58 1.25 -7.81 -3.61
C GLY A 58 0.07 -6.97 -3.11
N VAL A 59 -0.51 -7.35 -1.96
CA VAL A 59 -1.56 -6.58 -1.28
C VAL A 59 -1.10 -5.13 -1.05
N ARG A 60 0.12 -4.92 -0.53
CA ARG A 60 0.66 -3.57 -0.25
C ARG A 60 0.74 -2.68 -1.50
N ILE A 61 1.10 -3.23 -2.66
CA ILE A 61 1.09 -2.47 -3.93
C ILE A 61 -0.33 -1.98 -4.24
N HIS A 62 -1.33 -2.84 -4.06
CA HIS A 62 -2.72 -2.47 -4.27
C HIS A 62 -3.23 -1.46 -3.24
N VAL A 63 -2.79 -1.54 -1.98
CA VAL A 63 -3.10 -0.54 -0.95
C VAL A 63 -2.56 0.84 -1.34
N LYS A 64 -1.31 0.92 -1.78
CA LYS A 64 -0.73 2.18 -2.29
C LYS A 64 -1.54 2.76 -3.45
N ARG A 65 -1.92 1.91 -4.41
CA ARG A 65 -2.71 2.32 -5.58
C ARG A 65 -4.08 2.88 -5.19
N VAL A 66 -4.78 2.28 -4.23
CA VAL A 66 -6.09 2.83 -3.78
C VAL A 66 -5.94 4.10 -2.97
N ARG A 67 -4.87 4.23 -2.17
CA ARG A 67 -4.56 5.46 -1.43
C ARG A 67 -4.33 6.61 -2.40
N TYR A 68 -3.43 6.42 -3.36
CA TYR A 68 -3.10 7.43 -4.37
C TYR A 68 -4.28 7.77 -5.27
N ALA A 69 -5.13 6.80 -5.64
CA ALA A 69 -6.37 7.09 -6.34
C ALA A 69 -7.29 8.00 -5.52
N ALA A 70 -7.41 7.77 -4.21
CA ALA A 70 -8.24 8.62 -3.34
C ALA A 70 -7.66 10.02 -3.14
N GLU A 71 -6.33 10.12 -2.99
CA GLU A 71 -5.62 11.41 -2.86
C GLU A 71 -5.68 12.23 -4.16
N ALA A 72 -5.58 11.58 -5.32
CA ALA A 72 -5.68 12.25 -6.61
C ALA A 72 -7.11 12.68 -6.95
N VAL A 73 -8.11 11.83 -6.67
CA VAL A 73 -9.51 12.11 -7.04
C VAL A 73 -10.20 13.04 -6.05
N GLY A 74 -9.89 12.92 -4.75
CA GLY A 74 -10.57 13.65 -3.68
C GLY A 74 -10.71 15.16 -3.90
N PRO A 75 -9.64 15.89 -4.28
CA PRO A 75 -9.68 17.34 -4.50
C PRO A 75 -10.63 17.80 -5.60
N SER A 76 -10.90 16.96 -6.62
CA SER A 76 -11.78 17.28 -7.74
C SER A 76 -13.26 17.02 -7.48
N LEU A 77 -13.64 16.59 -6.26
CA LEU A 77 -15.02 16.28 -5.88
C LEU A 77 -15.61 17.36 -4.96
N ARG A 78 -16.95 17.40 -4.89
CA ARG A 78 -17.68 18.26 -3.93
C ARG A 78 -17.24 17.97 -2.49
N VAL A 79 -17.27 19.00 -1.64
CA VAL A 79 -16.73 19.03 -0.26
C VAL A 79 -17.02 17.76 0.55
N LYS A 80 -18.27 17.26 0.53
CA LYS A 80 -18.66 16.04 1.26
C LYS A 80 -17.96 14.78 0.75
N LYS A 81 -17.88 14.59 -0.57
CA LYS A 81 -17.20 13.45 -1.19
C LYS A 81 -15.68 13.59 -1.04
N ALA A 82 -15.13 14.80 -1.18
CA ALA A 82 -13.71 15.09 -0.95
C ALA A 82 -13.25 14.70 0.48
N ARG A 83 -14.01 15.13 1.51
CA ARG A 83 -13.71 14.77 2.91
C ARG A 83 -13.81 13.25 3.15
N ALA A 84 -14.73 12.57 2.45
CA ALA A 84 -14.85 11.12 2.54
C ALA A 84 -13.69 10.39 1.84
N ALA A 85 -13.23 10.87 0.69
CA ALA A 85 -12.04 10.36 -0.01
C ALA A 85 -10.78 10.53 0.85
N ARG A 86 -10.57 11.71 1.47
CA ARG A 86 -9.46 11.94 2.40
C ARG A 86 -9.45 10.96 3.58
N ARG A 87 -10.62 10.73 4.20
CA ARG A 87 -10.73 9.73 5.28
C ARG A 87 -10.45 8.31 4.79
N PHE A 88 -10.88 7.97 3.57
CA PHE A 88 -10.56 6.68 2.98
C PHE A 88 -9.05 6.54 2.73
N ALA A 89 -8.39 7.56 2.19
CA ALA A 89 -6.94 7.59 2.00
C ALA A 89 -6.19 7.39 3.32
N GLN A 90 -6.61 8.06 4.40
CA GLN A 90 -6.04 7.83 5.73
C GLN A 90 -6.18 6.37 6.19
N ARG A 91 -7.35 5.76 6.03
CA ARG A 91 -7.54 4.34 6.38
C ARG A 91 -6.71 3.39 5.51
N ALA A 92 -6.49 3.74 4.25
CA ALA A 92 -5.58 3.00 3.38
C ALA A 92 -4.12 3.18 3.82
N ALA A 93 -3.73 4.36 4.31
CA ALA A 93 -2.42 4.59 4.92
C ALA A 93 -2.23 3.73 6.18
N ASP A 94 -3.21 3.71 7.10
CA ASP A 94 -3.16 2.87 8.30
C ASP A 94 -2.89 1.39 7.95
N LEU A 95 -3.50 0.89 6.86
CA LEU A 95 -3.27 -0.46 6.36
C LEU A 95 -1.90 -0.63 5.70
N GLN A 96 -1.46 0.37 4.94
CA GLN A 96 -0.16 0.40 4.30
C GLN A 96 0.97 0.34 5.35
N ASP A 97 0.81 1.00 6.49
CA ASP A 97 1.81 1.04 7.56
C ASP A 97 2.01 -0.33 8.18
N VAL A 98 0.92 -1.07 8.47
CA VAL A 98 1.02 -2.44 8.99
C VAL A 98 1.69 -3.39 7.99
N LEU A 99 1.30 -3.31 6.71
CA LEU A 99 1.92 -4.14 5.66
C LEU A 99 3.37 -3.73 5.38
N GLY A 100 3.68 -2.43 5.50
CA GLY A 100 5.02 -1.89 5.37
C GLY A 100 5.93 -2.42 6.47
N ALA A 101 5.54 -2.27 7.73
CA ALA A 101 6.26 -2.78 8.87
C ALA A 101 6.49 -4.30 8.76
N ASN A 102 5.53 -5.06 8.23
CA ASN A 102 5.71 -6.49 8.01
C ASN A 102 6.82 -6.76 6.98
N GLN A 103 6.82 -6.06 5.85
CA GLN A 103 7.89 -6.16 4.85
C GLN A 103 9.25 -5.75 5.45
N ASP A 104 9.27 -4.73 6.31
CA ASP A 104 10.50 -4.27 6.96
C ASP A 104 11.09 -5.37 7.86
N THR A 105 10.27 -6.19 8.53
CA THR A 105 10.78 -7.36 9.28
C THR A 105 11.49 -8.39 8.39
N VAL A 106 11.06 -8.56 7.14
CA VAL A 106 11.68 -9.49 6.18
C VAL A 106 13.03 -8.93 5.74
N VAL A 107 13.08 -7.64 5.41
CA VAL A 107 14.33 -6.95 5.03
C VAL A 107 15.31 -6.95 6.20
N ALA A 108 14.85 -6.63 7.42
CA ALA A 108 15.66 -6.63 8.62
C ALA A 108 16.26 -8.02 8.91
N ARG A 109 15.45 -9.09 8.87
CA ARG A 109 15.95 -10.47 9.06
C ARG A 109 17.01 -10.85 8.04
N ARG A 110 16.81 -10.49 6.76
CA ARG A 110 17.83 -10.72 5.72
C ARG A 110 19.12 -9.96 6.02
N ALA A 111 19.02 -8.69 6.43
CA ALA A 111 20.19 -7.87 6.79
C ALA A 111 20.93 -8.44 8.01
N ILE A 112 20.20 -8.93 9.02
CA ILE A 112 20.79 -9.56 10.21
C ILE A 112 21.58 -10.81 9.83
N VAL A 113 21.00 -11.70 9.03
CA VAL A 113 21.68 -12.92 8.56
C VAL A 113 22.93 -12.56 7.73
N GLN A 114 22.82 -11.57 6.85
CA GLN A 114 23.97 -11.09 6.08
C GLN A 114 25.08 -10.54 6.97
N ALA A 115 24.74 -9.72 7.97
CA ALA A 115 25.72 -9.16 8.90
C ALA A 115 26.38 -10.25 9.77
N ALA A 116 25.60 -11.22 10.27
CA ALA A 116 26.10 -12.37 11.04
C ALA A 116 27.10 -13.24 10.25
N GLY A 117 26.99 -13.26 8.92
CA GLY A 117 27.91 -13.99 8.03
C GLY A 117 29.17 -13.22 7.61
N GLN A 118 29.37 -11.98 8.05
CA GLN A 118 30.55 -11.18 7.67
C GLN A 118 31.56 -11.10 8.83
N PRO A 119 32.87 -11.33 8.57
CA PRO A 119 33.90 -11.09 9.56
C PRO A 119 34.24 -9.59 9.71
N PRO A 120 34.79 -9.17 10.87
CA PRO A 120 34.93 -9.97 12.09
C PRO A 120 33.60 -10.02 12.85
N GLY A 121 33.11 -11.24 13.10
CA GLY A 121 32.00 -11.50 14.03
C GLY A 121 32.53 -12.36 15.16
N ASP A 122 32.24 -11.99 16.41
CA ASP A 122 32.53 -12.80 17.59
C ASP A 122 31.25 -13.49 18.11
N ASP A 123 31.41 -14.38 19.09
CA ASP A 123 30.29 -15.12 19.69
C ASP A 123 29.21 -14.19 20.27
N THR A 124 29.64 -13.04 20.84
CA THR A 124 28.72 -12.05 21.42
C THR A 124 27.82 -11.44 20.34
N PHE A 125 28.40 -11.10 19.19
CA PHE A 125 27.67 -10.62 18.03
C PHE A 125 26.72 -11.69 17.49
N GLY A 126 27.15 -12.95 17.40
CA GLY A 126 26.29 -14.07 16.97
C GLY A 126 25.06 -14.25 17.86
N VAL A 127 25.23 -14.17 19.18
CA VAL A 127 24.11 -14.21 20.15
C VAL A 127 23.18 -13.01 19.98
N ALA A 128 23.73 -11.81 19.82
CA ALA A 128 22.94 -10.59 19.63
C ALA A 128 22.14 -10.63 18.32
N ALA A 129 22.75 -11.07 17.22
CA ALA A 129 22.12 -11.21 15.91
C ALA A 129 20.95 -12.21 15.96
N THR A 130 21.15 -13.36 16.61
CA THR A 130 20.09 -14.37 16.80
C THR A 130 18.89 -13.78 17.57
N ARG A 131 19.12 -13.14 18.71
CA ARG A 131 18.05 -12.51 19.50
C ARG A 131 17.31 -11.41 18.73
N LEU A 132 18.02 -10.64 17.91
CA LEU A 132 17.41 -9.61 17.09
C LEU A 132 16.55 -10.23 15.97
N PHE A 133 17.02 -11.33 15.36
CA PHE A 133 16.26 -12.07 14.35
C PHE A 133 14.93 -12.60 14.91
N GLU A 134 14.96 -13.23 16.09
CA GLU A 134 13.77 -13.73 16.80
C GLU A 134 12.75 -12.61 17.05
N ARG A 135 13.20 -11.45 17.55
CA ARG A 135 12.33 -10.28 17.75
C ARG A 135 11.66 -9.81 16.46
N GLN A 136 12.36 -9.88 15.32
CA GLN A 136 11.76 -9.54 14.04
C GLN A 136 10.73 -10.59 13.58
N GLN A 137 10.91 -11.88 13.92
CA GLN A 137 9.90 -12.91 13.67
C GLN A 137 8.64 -12.67 14.50
N ASP A 138 8.79 -12.38 15.79
CA ASP A 138 7.67 -12.09 16.69
C ASP A 138 6.88 -10.87 16.21
N LEU A 139 7.57 -9.80 15.83
CA LEU A 139 6.94 -8.61 15.26
C LEU A 139 6.19 -8.92 13.96
N ALA A 140 6.76 -9.76 13.09
CA ALA A 140 6.10 -10.17 11.85
C ALA A 140 4.78 -10.91 12.13
N ILE A 141 4.76 -11.75 13.17
CA ILE A 141 3.57 -12.47 13.62
C ILE A 141 2.51 -11.49 14.16
N ASP A 142 2.86 -10.56 15.06
CA ASP A 142 1.92 -9.54 15.57
C ASP A 142 1.29 -8.72 14.42
N LEU A 143 2.12 -8.25 13.49
CA LEU A 143 1.66 -7.45 12.35
C LEU A 143 0.70 -8.24 11.44
N ARG A 144 0.95 -9.55 11.25
CA ARG A 144 0.03 -10.43 10.52
C ARG A 144 -1.33 -10.52 11.21
N TYR A 145 -1.38 -10.62 12.54
CA TYR A 145 -2.65 -10.63 13.28
C TYR A 145 -3.36 -9.26 13.32
N ARG A 146 -2.62 -8.15 13.19
CA ARG A 146 -3.17 -6.80 13.11
C ARG A 146 -3.77 -6.48 11.74
N TYR A 147 -3.19 -7.01 10.67
CA TYR A 147 -3.61 -6.76 9.29
C TYR A 147 -5.13 -6.94 9.05
N PRO A 148 -5.78 -8.06 9.43
CA PRO A 148 -7.23 -8.23 9.25
C PRO A 148 -8.07 -7.18 9.96
N LYS A 149 -7.67 -6.77 11.16
CA LYS A 149 -8.39 -5.77 11.96
C LYS A 149 -8.36 -4.40 11.28
N VAL A 150 -7.20 -4.02 10.71
CA VAL A 150 -7.06 -2.75 9.98
C VAL A 150 -7.79 -2.81 8.64
N TRP A 151 -7.67 -3.93 7.92
CA TRP A 151 -8.44 -4.18 6.70
C TRP A 151 -9.96 -4.07 6.94
N ALA A 152 -10.48 -4.70 7.98
CA ALA A 152 -11.90 -4.66 8.32
C ALA A 152 -12.39 -3.23 8.58
N LYS A 153 -11.55 -2.36 9.18
CA LYS A 153 -11.86 -0.93 9.35
C LYS A 153 -11.93 -0.20 8.01
N LEU A 154 -10.96 -0.41 7.11
CA LEU A 154 -10.94 0.18 5.77
C LEU A 154 -12.13 -0.28 4.90
N ASN A 155 -12.47 -1.56 4.95
CA ASN A 155 -13.49 -2.20 4.11
C ASN A 155 -14.94 -1.89 4.55
N ARG A 156 -15.16 -1.04 5.57
CA ARG A 156 -16.53 -0.68 5.97
C ARG A 156 -17.22 0.12 4.86
N PRO A 157 -18.51 -0.15 4.55
CA PRO A 157 -19.24 0.52 3.47
C PRO A 157 -19.21 2.05 3.55
N LYS A 158 -19.20 2.62 4.77
CA LYS A 158 -19.14 4.07 4.98
C LYS A 158 -17.90 4.74 4.39
N HIS A 159 -16.78 4.02 4.28
CA HIS A 159 -15.53 4.54 3.72
C HIS A 159 -15.48 4.46 2.19
N THR A 160 -16.33 3.65 1.57
CA THR A 160 -16.33 3.45 0.10
C THR A 160 -17.47 4.19 -0.60
N LYS A 161 -18.39 4.83 0.14
CA LYS A 161 -19.57 5.53 -0.43
C LYS A 161 -19.19 6.65 -1.40
N TRP A 162 -18.04 7.30 -1.22
CA TRP A 162 -17.59 8.40 -2.07
C TRP A 162 -17.25 7.98 -3.51
N MET A 163 -16.96 6.68 -3.72
CA MET A 163 -16.66 6.10 -5.04
C MET A 163 -17.92 5.77 -5.86
N ARG A 164 -19.12 6.06 -5.33
CA ARG A 164 -20.38 5.92 -6.06
C ARG A 164 -20.63 7.24 -6.80
N VAL A 165 -21.10 7.13 -8.05
CA VAL A 165 -21.65 8.27 -8.80
C VAL A 165 -22.88 8.75 -8.04
#